data_AF-A0A2E7II14-F1
#
_entry.id   AF-A0A2E7II14-F1
#
_cell.length_a   1.000
_cell.length_b   1.000
_cell.length_c   1.000
_cell.angle_alpha   90.00
_cell.angle_beta   90.00
_cell.angle_gamma   90.00
#
_symmetry.space_group_name_H-M   'P 1'
#
loop_
_entity.id
_entity.type
_entity.pdbx_description
1 polymer ?
#
loop_
_entity_poly.entity_id
_entity_poly.type
_entity_poly.pdbx_seq_one_letter_code
_entity_poly.pdbx_strand_id
1 'polypeptide(L)'
;MKLDRKLCMGFMRALLTISIGISLPGCSLTGEAFSGYVLEQGTESPIEGAIVVAGWKGHVATWAHGRTVCYHVETAVTDSNGRFHFPAWRKDISEKWQKNVRFERVSVDIYFPAYELSSRLSEGVYSLEPFVGGQKKRIEYLKEFEISLRGCRSRSAGESSLIPVYRALYNEVKGLDKVDEAESAANAFLAGIDVIELGYDEGLRRAVERTGRNGEGR
;
A
#
# COMPACT_ATOMS: atom_id res chain seq x y z
N MET A 1 14.33 -66.79 54.63
CA MET A 1 14.52 -65.40 54.17
C MET A 1 13.38 -65.06 53.21
N LYS A 2 12.50 -64.14 53.61
CA LYS A 2 11.36 -63.63 52.83
C LYS A 2 11.85 -62.43 52.02
N LEU A 3 11.68 -62.45 50.70
CA LEU A 3 11.86 -61.27 49.84
C LEU A 3 10.46 -60.76 49.44
N ASP A 4 10.12 -59.57 49.93
CA ASP A 4 8.81 -58.94 49.77
C ASP A 4 8.66 -58.26 48.40
N ARG A 5 7.57 -58.58 47.70
CA ARG A 5 7.24 -58.20 46.31
C ARG A 5 6.42 -56.88 46.21
N LYS A 6 6.70 -55.87 47.04
CA LYS A 6 5.88 -54.64 47.11
C LYS A 6 6.64 -53.34 46.86
N LEU A 7 7.37 -53.24 45.75
CA LEU A 7 8.11 -52.01 45.42
C LEU A 7 8.12 -51.65 43.91
N CYS A 8 6.98 -51.73 43.21
CA CYS A 8 6.89 -51.23 41.83
C CYS A 8 5.58 -50.49 41.48
N MET A 9 4.67 -50.25 42.43
CA MET A 9 3.33 -49.71 42.14
C MET A 9 3.07 -48.31 42.72
N GLY A 10 4.10 -47.48 42.85
CA GLY A 10 4.00 -46.19 43.54
C GLY A 10 4.67 -44.99 42.88
N PHE A 11 5.09 -45.06 41.61
CA PHE A 11 5.82 -43.96 40.95
C PHE A 11 5.36 -43.68 39.51
N MET A 12 4.07 -43.90 39.22
CA MET A 12 3.52 -43.66 37.87
C MET A 12 2.17 -42.91 37.92
N ARG A 13 2.05 -41.91 38.79
CA ARG A 13 0.87 -41.01 38.87
C ARG A 13 1.22 -39.55 39.19
N ALA A 14 2.39 -39.10 38.73
CA ALA A 14 2.77 -37.69 38.73
C ALA A 14 3.28 -37.28 37.33
N LEU A 15 2.65 -37.78 36.27
CA LEU A 15 2.65 -37.12 34.96
C LEU A 15 1.60 -36.01 35.04
N LEU A 16 1.97 -34.94 35.76
CA LEU A 16 1.25 -33.69 35.72
C LEU A 16 1.18 -33.29 34.25
N THR A 17 -0.04 -33.25 33.75
CA THR A 17 -0.47 -32.80 32.43
C THR A 17 0.10 -31.40 32.15
N ILE A 18 1.33 -31.35 31.62
CA ILE A 18 1.84 -30.19 30.91
C ILE A 18 1.13 -30.21 29.56
N SER A 19 -0.12 -29.73 29.56
CA SER A 19 -0.81 -29.28 28.36
C SER A 19 -0.01 -28.09 27.84
N ILE A 20 1.08 -28.37 27.12
CA ILE A 20 1.73 -27.40 26.26
C ILE A 20 0.65 -27.02 25.26
N GLY A 21 -0.06 -25.92 25.56
CA GLY A 21 -0.94 -25.26 24.63
C GLY A 21 -0.06 -24.83 23.48
N ILE A 22 0.04 -25.69 22.47
CA ILE A 22 0.64 -25.35 21.19
C ILE A 22 -0.25 -24.22 20.68
N SER A 23 0.20 -23.00 20.93
CA SER A 23 -0.38 -21.81 20.34
C SER A 23 -0.15 -21.97 18.85
N LEU A 24 -1.14 -22.55 18.17
CA LEU A 24 -1.14 -22.64 16.71
C LEU A 24 -0.91 -21.21 16.23
N PRO A 25 0.17 -20.94 15.48
CA PRO A 25 0.40 -19.61 14.95
C PRO A 25 -0.84 -19.26 14.12
N GLY A 26 -1.66 -18.35 14.67
CA GLY A 26 -2.84 -17.87 13.97
C GLY A 26 -2.36 -17.29 12.65
N CYS A 27 -2.88 -17.81 11.54
CA CYS A 27 -2.51 -17.33 10.21
C CYS A 27 -3.04 -15.91 10.06
N SER A 28 -2.18 -14.91 10.30
CA SER A 28 -2.48 -13.49 10.10
C SER A 28 -1.45 -12.88 9.15
N LEU A 29 -1.89 -11.93 8.32
CA LEU A 29 -1.00 -11.04 7.60
C LEU A 29 -0.57 -9.93 8.55
N THR A 30 0.73 -9.65 8.59
CA THR A 30 1.32 -8.65 9.49
C THR A 30 2.29 -7.78 8.71
N GLY A 31 2.35 -6.50 9.04
CA GLY A 31 3.45 -5.61 8.67
C GLY A 31 4.02 -4.98 9.93
N GLU A 32 5.35 -4.93 10.00
CA GLU A 32 6.05 -4.24 11.07
C GLU A 32 5.88 -2.73 10.94
N ALA A 33 5.93 -2.03 12.08
CA ALA A 33 5.96 -0.56 12.08
C ALA A 33 7.25 -0.08 11.42
N PHE A 34 7.18 0.99 10.64
CA PHE A 34 8.37 1.62 10.11
C PHE A 34 8.20 3.14 9.98
N SER A 35 9.32 3.84 9.96
CA SER A 35 9.37 5.29 9.83
C SER A 35 10.43 5.66 8.80
N GLY A 36 10.33 6.88 8.28
CA GLY A 36 11.33 7.39 7.39
C GLY A 36 11.28 8.90 7.24
N TYR A 37 12.08 9.40 6.31
CA TYR A 37 12.23 10.81 5.99
C TYR A 37 12.11 11.00 4.49
N VAL A 38 11.50 12.12 4.11
CA VAL A 38 11.50 12.63 2.74
C VAL A 38 12.28 13.93 2.73
N LEU A 39 13.37 13.94 1.97
CA LEU A 39 14.29 15.05 1.85
C LEU A 39 14.35 15.55 0.41
N GLU A 40 14.68 16.81 0.23
CA GLU A 40 15.03 17.37 -1.08
C GLU A 40 16.47 17.02 -1.44
N GLN A 41 16.68 16.59 -2.68
CA GLN A 41 18.00 16.26 -3.19
C GLN A 41 18.90 17.48 -3.28
N GLY A 42 20.15 17.33 -2.84
CA GLY A 42 21.17 18.38 -2.91
C GLY A 42 21.16 19.33 -1.71
N THR A 43 20.00 19.65 -1.16
CA THR A 43 19.88 20.49 0.06
C THR A 43 19.73 19.66 1.33
N GLU A 44 19.33 18.38 1.22
CA GLU A 44 18.96 17.50 2.34
C GLU A 44 17.88 18.12 3.24
N SER A 45 17.14 19.11 2.73
CA SER A 45 16.12 19.81 3.48
C SER A 45 14.87 18.94 3.60
N PRO A 46 14.22 18.88 4.78
CA PRO A 46 13.01 18.10 4.96
C PRO A 46 11.85 18.63 4.10
N ILE A 47 11.09 17.72 3.48
CA ILE A 47 9.90 18.08 2.72
C ILE A 47 8.66 17.81 3.58
N GLU A 48 8.03 18.88 4.06
CA GLU A 48 6.73 18.83 4.76
C GLU A 48 5.58 18.63 3.77
N GLY A 49 4.57 17.84 4.15
CA GLY A 49 3.36 17.67 3.35
C GLY A 49 3.47 16.68 2.18
N ALA A 50 4.60 15.98 2.03
CA ALA A 50 4.71 14.89 1.06
C ALA A 50 3.80 13.73 1.47
N ILE A 51 3.04 13.22 0.49
CA ILE A 51 2.17 12.05 0.70
C ILE A 51 2.99 10.80 0.42
N VAL A 52 3.18 9.99 1.46
CA VAL A 52 3.89 8.72 1.40
C VAL A 52 2.85 7.61 1.35
N VAL A 53 2.96 6.73 0.36
CA VAL A 53 2.08 5.57 0.17
C VAL A 53 2.88 4.30 0.44
N ALA A 54 2.47 3.54 1.44
CA ALA A 54 3.03 2.23 1.74
C ALA A 54 2.10 1.13 1.20
N GLY A 55 2.62 0.29 0.31
CA GLY A 55 1.90 -0.86 -0.25
C GLY A 55 2.55 -2.18 0.18
N TRP A 56 1.84 -2.99 0.96
CA TRP A 56 2.31 -4.31 1.36
C TRP A 56 2.01 -5.31 0.26
N LYS A 57 3.09 -5.79 -0.39
CA LYS A 57 3.05 -6.68 -1.54
C LYS A 57 3.42 -8.09 -1.12
N GLY A 58 2.73 -9.05 -1.71
CA GLY A 58 2.94 -10.46 -1.48
C GLY A 58 2.74 -11.26 -2.74
N HIS A 59 3.34 -12.43 -2.78
CA HIS A 59 3.24 -13.34 -3.91
C HIS A 59 2.16 -14.38 -3.64
N VAL A 60 1.22 -14.54 -4.57
CA VAL A 60 0.21 -15.60 -4.55
C VAL A 60 0.56 -16.60 -5.64
N ALA A 61 0.94 -17.81 -5.22
CA ALA A 61 1.16 -18.92 -6.15
C ALA A 61 -0.18 -19.40 -6.72
N THR A 62 -0.26 -19.55 -8.04
CA THR A 62 -1.34 -20.28 -8.71
C THR A 62 -0.76 -21.48 -9.46
N TRP A 63 -1.61 -22.41 -9.89
CA TRP A 63 -1.20 -23.65 -10.55
C TRP A 63 -0.42 -23.44 -11.85
N ALA A 64 -0.65 -22.32 -12.56
CA ALA A 64 0.03 -21.99 -13.82
C ALA A 64 1.12 -20.92 -13.64
N HIS A 65 0.82 -19.81 -12.96
CA HIS A 65 1.75 -18.70 -12.74
C HIS A 65 1.50 -18.00 -11.40
N GLY A 66 2.57 -17.67 -10.68
CA GLY A 66 2.46 -16.81 -9.51
C GLY A 66 2.22 -15.35 -9.90
N ARG A 67 1.54 -14.58 -9.06
CA ARG A 67 1.40 -13.13 -9.24
C ARG A 67 1.67 -12.37 -7.95
N THR A 68 2.25 -11.18 -8.06
CA THR A 68 2.35 -10.25 -6.94
C THR A 68 1.00 -9.53 -6.77
N VAL A 69 0.53 -9.47 -5.53
CA VAL A 69 -0.69 -8.77 -5.12
C VAL A 69 -0.35 -7.76 -4.03
N CYS A 70 -1.02 -6.63 -4.02
CA CYS A 70 -1.00 -5.73 -2.88
C CYS A 70 -2.22 -6.04 -2.01
N TYR A 71 -1.99 -6.43 -0.76
CA TYR A 71 -3.04 -6.90 0.13
C TYR A 71 -3.34 -5.92 1.27
N HIS A 72 -2.53 -4.88 1.39
CA HIS A 72 -2.78 -3.73 2.25
C HIS A 72 -2.09 -2.51 1.68
N VAL A 73 -2.70 -1.34 1.87
CA VAL A 73 -2.14 -0.05 1.53
C VAL A 73 -2.50 0.95 2.62
N GLU A 74 -1.58 1.85 2.90
CA GLU A 74 -1.76 2.93 3.88
C GLU A 74 -1.04 4.18 3.35
N THR A 75 -1.48 5.35 3.79
CA THR A 75 -0.83 6.62 3.46
C THR A 75 -0.50 7.41 4.72
N ALA A 76 0.65 8.06 4.71
CA ALA A 76 1.07 9.03 5.71
C ALA A 76 1.40 10.36 5.00
N VAL A 77 1.36 11.45 5.76
CA VAL A 77 1.83 12.77 5.30
C VAL A 77 3.03 13.14 6.14
N THR A 78 4.09 13.65 5.51
CA THR A 78 5.28 14.06 6.25
C THR A 78 5.04 15.29 7.10
N ASP A 79 5.63 15.30 8.30
CA ASP A 79 5.60 16.44 9.21
C ASP A 79 6.59 17.55 8.79
N SER A 80 6.69 18.61 9.61
CA SER A 80 7.61 19.74 9.38
C SER A 80 9.10 19.35 9.39
N ASN A 81 9.45 18.14 9.83
CA ASN A 81 10.80 17.58 9.79
C ASN A 81 10.94 16.56 8.65
N GLY A 82 9.98 16.50 7.72
CA GLY A 82 9.97 15.55 6.61
C GLY A 82 9.75 14.11 7.06
N ARG A 83 9.35 13.87 8.32
CA ARG A 83 9.21 12.51 8.89
C ARG A 83 7.84 11.95 8.58
N PHE A 84 7.79 10.65 8.30
CA PHE A 84 6.55 9.89 8.26
C PHE A 84 6.67 8.64 9.13
N HIS A 85 5.52 8.09 9.53
CA HIS A 85 5.44 6.86 10.31
C HIS A 85 4.23 6.04 9.86
N PHE A 86 4.45 4.73 9.70
CA PHE A 86 3.40 3.74 9.54
C PHE A 86 3.40 2.83 10.78
N PRO A 87 2.25 2.68 11.48
CA PRO A 87 2.17 1.78 12.61
C PRO A 87 2.31 0.33 12.17
N ALA A 88 2.62 -0.55 13.11
CA ALA A 88 2.51 -1.98 12.86
C ALA A 88 1.03 -2.30 12.60
N TRP A 89 0.77 -3.17 11.64
CA TRP A 89 -0.59 -3.56 11.30
C TRP A 89 -0.73 -5.06 11.21
N ARG A 90 -1.95 -5.53 11.45
CA ARG A 90 -2.30 -6.94 11.40
C ARG A 90 -3.70 -7.10 10.84
N LYS A 91 -3.88 -8.09 9.97
CA LYS A 91 -5.19 -8.53 9.51
C LYS A 91 -5.30 -10.03 9.62
N ASP A 92 -6.36 -10.49 10.27
CA ASP A 92 -6.70 -11.90 10.31
C ASP A 92 -7.04 -12.38 8.90
N ILE A 93 -6.53 -13.56 8.54
CA ILE A 93 -6.78 -14.15 7.23
C ILE A 93 -8.22 -14.69 7.21
N SER A 94 -9.14 -13.87 6.73
CA SER A 94 -10.55 -14.23 6.58
C SER A 94 -10.86 -14.84 5.22
N GLU A 95 -10.10 -14.47 4.18
CA GLU A 95 -10.36 -14.90 2.81
C GLU A 95 -9.46 -16.07 2.39
N LYS A 96 -10.00 -17.02 1.61
CA LYS A 96 -9.27 -18.23 1.21
C LYS A 96 -7.99 -17.92 0.43
N TRP A 97 -7.99 -16.88 -0.40
CA TRP A 97 -6.82 -16.51 -1.20
C TRP A 97 -5.68 -15.92 -0.36
N GLN A 98 -6.01 -15.23 0.75
CA GLN A 98 -5.03 -14.63 1.66
C GLN A 98 -4.15 -15.70 2.33
N LYS A 99 -4.67 -16.93 2.51
CA LYS A 99 -3.90 -18.07 3.06
C LYS A 99 -2.67 -18.45 2.23
N ASN A 100 -2.66 -18.08 0.95
CA ASN A 100 -1.57 -18.39 0.02
C ASN A 100 -0.67 -17.19 -0.26
N VAL A 101 -0.95 -16.03 0.34
CA VAL A 101 -0.11 -14.84 0.20
C VAL A 101 1.16 -15.05 1.00
N ARG A 102 2.30 -15.02 0.32
CA ARG A 102 3.63 -14.95 0.96
C ARG A 102 4.10 -13.51 0.92
N PHE A 103 4.48 -12.96 2.07
CA PHE A 103 5.08 -11.63 2.12
C PHE A 103 6.26 -11.55 1.15
N GLU A 104 6.32 -10.46 0.38
CA GLU A 104 7.42 -10.20 -0.55
C GLU A 104 8.18 -8.95 -0.10
N ARG A 105 7.49 -7.80 -0.06
CA ARG A 105 8.09 -6.50 0.28
C ARG A 105 7.03 -5.46 0.58
N VAL A 106 7.45 -4.37 1.22
CA VAL A 106 6.69 -3.11 1.25
C VAL A 106 7.23 -2.22 0.13
N SER A 107 6.37 -1.80 -0.80
CA SER A 107 6.71 -0.70 -1.72
C SER A 107 6.35 0.63 -1.08
N VAL A 108 7.21 1.63 -1.27
CA VAL A 108 6.96 2.99 -0.82
C VAL A 108 7.02 3.89 -2.05
N ASP A 109 5.89 4.52 -2.35
CA ASP A 109 5.73 5.51 -3.39
C ASP A 109 5.51 6.87 -2.72
N ILE A 110 6.12 7.94 -3.23
CA ILE A 110 6.06 9.27 -2.60
C ILE A 110 5.62 10.29 -3.63
N TYR A 111 4.65 11.12 -3.24
CA TYR A 111 4.13 12.20 -4.05
C TYR A 111 4.32 13.54 -3.33
N PHE A 112 4.84 14.51 -4.07
CA PHE A 112 4.83 15.92 -3.70
C PHE A 112 4.69 16.78 -4.97
N PRO A 113 3.85 17.84 -4.97
CA PRO A 113 3.58 18.63 -6.18
C PRO A 113 4.87 19.22 -6.76
N ALA A 114 5.02 19.19 -8.09
CA ALA A 114 6.22 19.67 -8.81
C ALA A 114 7.56 18.96 -8.49
N TYR A 115 7.55 17.83 -7.77
CA TYR A 115 8.75 17.01 -7.52
C TYR A 115 8.61 15.61 -8.11
N GLU A 116 9.75 14.98 -8.39
CA GLU A 116 9.84 13.56 -8.74
C GLU A 116 10.75 12.80 -7.76
N LEU A 117 10.54 11.49 -7.68
CA LEU A 117 11.38 10.60 -6.89
C LEU A 117 12.72 10.41 -7.60
N SER A 118 13.80 10.94 -7.02
CA SER A 118 15.14 10.79 -7.58
C SER A 118 15.72 9.42 -7.26
N SER A 119 15.77 9.08 -5.97
CA SER A 119 16.39 7.84 -5.50
C SER A 119 16.02 7.53 -4.05
N ARG A 120 16.27 6.28 -3.67
CA ARG A 120 16.31 5.85 -2.27
C ARG A 120 17.75 5.92 -1.79
N LEU A 121 18.06 6.89 -0.93
CA LEU A 121 19.43 7.11 -0.43
C LEU A 121 19.86 5.98 0.50
N SER A 122 18.96 5.56 1.39
CA SER A 122 19.17 4.47 2.35
C SER A 122 17.83 3.88 2.81
N GLU A 123 17.88 2.89 3.69
CA GLU A 123 16.66 2.35 4.29
C GLU A 123 15.94 3.42 5.13
N GLY A 124 14.71 3.77 4.73
CA GLY A 124 13.91 4.79 5.42
C GLY A 124 14.23 6.23 5.03
N VAL A 125 15.17 6.49 4.11
CA VAL A 125 15.45 7.86 3.62
C VAL A 125 15.20 7.94 2.12
N TYR A 126 14.28 8.81 1.74
CA TYR A 126 13.84 9.02 0.37
C TYR A 126 14.16 10.44 -0.06
N SER A 127 14.64 10.58 -1.30
CA SER A 127 15.05 11.86 -1.86
C SER A 127 14.14 12.22 -3.03
N LEU A 128 13.52 13.39 -2.97
CA LEU A 128 12.81 13.98 -4.09
C LEU A 128 13.65 15.08 -4.72
N GLU A 129 13.52 15.28 -6.02
CA GLU A 129 14.10 16.42 -6.72
C GLU A 129 13.02 17.22 -7.44
N PRO A 130 13.20 18.55 -7.62
CA PRO A 130 12.30 19.35 -8.42
C PRO A 130 12.19 18.77 -9.84
N PHE A 131 10.97 18.62 -10.34
CA PHE A 131 10.74 18.04 -11.66
C PHE A 131 11.23 18.98 -12.76
N VAL A 132 12.14 18.51 -13.63
CA VAL A 132 12.78 19.34 -14.69
C VAL A 132 12.13 19.13 -16.09
N GLY A 133 10.88 18.69 -16.14
CA GLY A 133 10.11 18.50 -17.38
C GLY A 133 9.05 19.56 -17.64
N GLY A 134 8.62 19.69 -18.90
CA GLY A 134 7.43 20.47 -19.25
C GLY A 134 6.13 19.79 -18.80
N GLN A 135 5.00 20.51 -18.93
CA GLN A 135 3.68 20.03 -18.47
C GLN A 135 3.29 18.64 -19.00
N LYS A 136 3.56 18.35 -20.28
CA LYS A 136 3.28 17.03 -20.88
C LYS A 136 4.03 15.90 -20.16
N LYS A 137 5.35 16.06 -19.99
CA LYS A 137 6.16 15.08 -19.25
C LYS A 137 5.69 14.95 -17.80
N ARG A 138 5.23 16.05 -17.19
CA ARG A 138 4.66 16.00 -15.84
C ARG A 138 3.40 15.15 -15.80
N ILE A 139 2.49 15.31 -16.74
CA ILE A 139 1.27 14.50 -16.84
C ILE A 139 1.61 13.01 -17.05
N GLU A 140 2.59 12.71 -17.90
CA GLU A 140 3.10 11.34 -18.11
C GLU A 140 3.64 10.75 -16.80
N TYR A 141 4.49 11.49 -16.08
CA TYR A 141 5.01 11.08 -14.77
C TYR A 141 3.89 10.79 -13.77
N LEU A 142 2.89 11.68 -13.66
CA LEU A 142 1.77 11.50 -12.74
C LEU A 142 0.88 10.29 -13.11
N LYS A 143 0.78 9.96 -14.40
CA LYS A 143 0.11 8.74 -14.88
C LYS A 143 0.89 7.49 -14.51
N GLU A 144 2.21 7.49 -14.67
CA GLU A 144 3.06 6.36 -14.26
C GLU A 144 2.98 6.13 -12.74
N PHE A 145 3.01 7.22 -11.97
CA PHE A 145 2.79 7.16 -10.53
C PHE A 145 1.41 6.55 -10.20
N GLU A 146 0.35 6.97 -10.88
CA GLU A 146 -0.98 6.37 -10.66
C GLU A 146 -1.04 4.89 -11.01
N ILE A 147 -0.35 4.45 -12.07
CA ILE A 147 -0.25 3.04 -12.44
C ILE A 147 0.41 2.24 -11.32
N SER A 148 1.43 2.77 -10.63
CA SER A 148 2.07 2.09 -9.50
C SER A 148 1.08 1.85 -8.34
N LEU A 149 0.15 2.79 -8.13
CA LEU A 149 -0.90 2.70 -7.11
C LEU A 149 -2.01 1.68 -7.46
N ARG A 150 -2.30 1.45 -8.75
CA ARG A 150 -3.38 0.53 -9.18
C ARG A 150 -3.23 -0.88 -8.65
N GLY A 151 -1.98 -1.32 -8.43
CA GLY A 151 -1.70 -2.64 -7.86
C GLY A 151 -2.35 -2.88 -6.49
N CYS A 152 -2.73 -1.81 -5.78
CA CYS A 152 -3.33 -1.82 -4.44
C CYS A 152 -4.84 -1.52 -4.40
N ARG A 153 -5.52 -1.40 -5.55
CA ARG A 153 -6.98 -1.14 -5.62
C ARG A 153 -7.86 -2.39 -5.49
N SER A 154 -7.33 -3.53 -5.02
CA SER A 154 -8.04 -4.81 -5.04
C SER A 154 -8.76 -5.18 -3.74
N ARG A 155 -10.01 -4.75 -3.51
CA ARG A 155 -10.87 -5.07 -2.33
C ARG A 155 -10.12 -5.22 -0.99
N SER A 156 -8.99 -4.54 -0.84
CA SER A 156 -8.05 -4.80 0.23
C SER A 156 -8.38 -3.87 1.39
N ALA A 157 -7.94 -4.23 2.59
CA ALA A 157 -8.07 -3.27 3.68
C ALA A 157 -7.16 -2.08 3.36
N GLY A 158 -7.71 -0.87 3.40
CA GLY A 158 -6.93 0.37 3.31
C GLY A 158 -7.08 1.16 2.01
N GLU A 159 -7.86 0.74 1.03
CA GLU A 159 -8.00 1.49 -0.24
C GLU A 159 -8.45 2.94 -0.07
N SER A 160 -9.28 3.23 0.93
CA SER A 160 -9.67 4.59 1.29
C SER A 160 -8.49 5.49 1.66
N SER A 161 -7.37 4.92 2.11
CA SER A 161 -6.14 5.66 2.35
C SER A 161 -5.55 6.25 1.06
N LEU A 162 -5.88 5.73 -0.12
CA LEU A 162 -5.39 6.29 -1.38
C LEU A 162 -6.15 7.55 -1.82
N ILE A 163 -7.28 7.88 -1.20
CA ILE A 163 -8.10 9.04 -1.60
C ILE A 163 -7.30 10.37 -1.55
N PRO A 164 -6.52 10.68 -0.49
CA PRO A 164 -5.74 11.91 -0.43
C PRO A 164 -4.75 12.04 -1.59
N VAL A 165 -4.03 10.98 -1.94
CA VAL A 165 -3.07 11.02 -3.07
C VAL A 165 -3.79 11.20 -4.40
N TYR A 166 -4.91 10.51 -4.65
CA TYR A 166 -5.69 10.74 -5.86
C TYR A 166 -6.24 12.16 -5.99
N ARG A 167 -6.70 12.75 -4.88
CA ARG A 167 -7.16 14.15 -4.86
C ARG A 167 -6.02 15.10 -5.16
N ALA A 168 -4.83 14.86 -4.62
CA ALA A 168 -3.66 15.68 -4.89
C ALA A 168 -3.22 15.60 -6.36
N LEU A 169 -3.15 14.39 -6.93
CA LEU A 169 -2.87 14.15 -8.35
C LEU A 169 -3.91 14.85 -9.26
N TYR A 170 -5.20 14.74 -8.93
CA TYR A 170 -6.27 15.42 -9.64
C TYR A 170 -6.09 16.94 -9.61
N ASN A 171 -5.85 17.51 -8.43
CA ASN A 171 -5.69 18.95 -8.27
C ASN A 171 -4.48 19.48 -9.03
N GLU A 172 -3.35 18.77 -9.01
CA GLU A 172 -2.15 19.15 -9.75
C GLU A 172 -2.42 19.16 -11.25
N VAL A 173 -2.93 18.06 -11.81
CA VAL A 173 -3.21 17.97 -13.26
C VAL A 173 -4.25 18.99 -13.69
N LYS A 174 -5.27 19.26 -12.87
CA LYS A 174 -6.30 20.26 -13.18
C LYS A 174 -5.75 21.70 -13.17
N GLY A 175 -4.58 21.93 -12.56
CA GLY A 175 -3.83 23.19 -12.65
C GLY A 175 -2.89 23.28 -13.86
N LEU A 176 -2.67 22.18 -14.60
CA LEU A 176 -1.87 22.17 -15.82
C LEU A 176 -2.75 22.56 -17.02
N ASP A 177 -3.05 23.87 -17.11
CA ASP A 177 -3.91 24.43 -18.16
C ASP A 177 -3.42 24.09 -19.59
N LYS A 178 -4.38 23.90 -20.52
CA LYS A 178 -4.19 23.84 -22.00
C LYS A 178 -3.55 22.59 -22.58
N VAL A 179 -3.53 21.46 -21.87
CA VAL A 179 -3.13 20.17 -22.44
C VAL A 179 -4.35 19.25 -22.49
N ASP A 180 -4.77 18.81 -23.69
CA ASP A 180 -5.88 17.84 -23.83
C ASP A 180 -5.64 16.56 -23.00
N GLU A 181 -4.36 16.18 -22.82
CA GLU A 181 -3.94 15.04 -22.01
C GLU A 181 -4.21 15.26 -20.50
N ALA A 182 -4.29 16.51 -20.03
CA ALA A 182 -4.56 16.83 -18.63
C ALA A 182 -6.00 16.45 -18.25
N GLU A 183 -6.99 16.72 -19.10
CA GLU A 183 -8.38 16.34 -18.83
C GLU A 183 -8.53 14.81 -18.73
N SER A 184 -7.90 14.07 -19.64
CA SER A 184 -7.88 12.60 -19.61
C SER A 184 -7.24 12.07 -18.31
N ALA A 185 -6.10 12.62 -17.90
CA ALA A 185 -5.43 12.24 -16.65
C ALA A 185 -6.27 12.60 -15.41
N ALA A 186 -6.84 13.80 -15.35
CA ALA A 186 -7.71 14.24 -14.26
C ALA A 186 -8.93 13.31 -14.11
N ASN A 187 -9.58 12.95 -15.22
CA ASN A 187 -10.70 12.01 -15.22
C ASN A 187 -10.30 10.61 -14.75
N ALA A 188 -9.09 10.14 -15.08
CA ALA A 188 -8.57 8.87 -14.58
C ALA A 188 -8.35 8.89 -13.06
N PHE A 189 -7.85 9.99 -12.51
CA PHE A 189 -7.68 10.15 -11.06
C PHE A 189 -9.01 10.24 -10.32
N LEU A 190 -9.99 10.98 -10.86
CA LEU A 190 -11.36 11.00 -10.33
C LEU A 190 -12.01 9.61 -10.38
N ALA A 191 -11.81 8.85 -11.46
CA ALA A 191 -12.31 7.48 -11.55
C ALA A 191 -11.71 6.59 -10.44
N GLY A 192 -10.43 6.79 -10.10
CA GLY A 192 -9.79 6.15 -8.96
C GLY A 192 -10.51 6.44 -7.64
N ILE A 193 -10.84 7.71 -7.38
CA ILE A 193 -11.59 8.14 -6.19
C ILE A 193 -12.99 7.50 -6.19
N ASP A 194 -13.72 7.60 -7.29
CA ASP A 194 -15.09 7.06 -7.37
C ASP A 194 -15.13 5.55 -7.16
N VAL A 195 -14.15 4.80 -7.69
CA VAL A 195 -14.06 3.34 -7.46
C VAL A 195 -13.84 3.02 -5.99
N ILE A 196 -13.04 3.82 -5.28
CA ILE A 196 -12.77 3.63 -3.86
C ILE A 196 -14.00 4.01 -3.02
N GLU A 197 -14.63 5.14 -3.32
CA GLU A 197 -15.76 5.69 -2.54
C GLU A 197 -17.09 4.96 -2.82
N LEU A 198 -17.32 4.53 -4.06
CA LEU A 198 -18.62 4.00 -4.53
C LEU A 198 -18.57 2.52 -4.93
N GLY A 199 -17.37 1.94 -4.99
CA GLY A 199 -17.14 0.60 -5.53
C GLY A 199 -16.93 0.59 -7.04
N TYR A 200 -16.47 -0.55 -7.55
CA TYR A 200 -16.01 -0.69 -8.94
C TYR A 200 -17.10 -0.36 -9.97
N ASP A 201 -18.29 -0.95 -9.84
CA ASP A 201 -19.34 -0.85 -10.86
C ASP A 201 -19.87 0.58 -10.99
N GLU A 202 -20.26 1.20 -9.86
CA GLU A 202 -20.78 2.56 -9.83
C GLU A 202 -19.69 3.60 -10.15
N GLY A 203 -18.46 3.40 -9.64
CA GLY A 203 -17.35 4.30 -9.93
C GLY A 203 -16.96 4.29 -11.41
N LEU A 204 -16.94 3.12 -12.04
CA LEU A 204 -16.70 2.99 -13.48
C LEU A 204 -17.83 3.59 -14.31
N ARG A 205 -19.10 3.38 -13.91
CA ARG A 205 -20.26 4.00 -14.57
C ARG A 205 -20.11 5.53 -14.62
N ARG A 206 -19.79 6.17 -13.49
CA ARG A 206 -19.56 7.63 -13.41
C ARG A 206 -18.39 8.09 -14.27
N ALA A 207 -17.31 7.32 -14.31
CA ALA A 207 -16.17 7.63 -15.16
C ALA A 207 -16.54 7.65 -16.64
N VAL A 208 -17.30 6.64 -17.10
CA VAL A 208 -17.80 6.55 -18.48
C VAL A 208 -18.71 7.74 -18.81
N GLU A 209 -19.65 8.09 -17.92
CA GLU A 209 -20.56 9.22 -18.11
C GLU A 209 -19.82 10.56 -18.25
N ARG A 210 -18.75 10.78 -17.49
CA ARG A 210 -17.89 11.97 -17.65
C ARG A 210 -17.24 12.02 -19.01
N THR A 211 -16.70 10.91 -19.50
CA THR A 211 -16.03 10.87 -20.81
C THR A 211 -16.98 10.92 -21.99
N GLY A 212 -18.19 10.36 -21.87
CA GLY A 212 -19.18 10.30 -22.95
C GLY A 212 -19.77 11.67 -23.31
N ARG A 213 -19.99 12.55 -22.32
CA ARG A 213 -20.50 13.91 -22.54
C ARG A 213 -19.57 14.79 -23.36
N ASN A 214 -18.29 14.50 -23.39
CA ASN A 214 -17.30 15.28 -24.14
C ASN A 214 -17.27 14.95 -25.64
N GLY A 215 -17.90 13.85 -26.07
CA GLY A 215 -17.87 13.36 -27.45
C GLY A 215 -19.00 13.84 -28.35
N GLU A 216 -20.15 14.28 -27.82
CA GLU A 216 -21.34 14.63 -28.61
C GLU A 216 -21.35 16.07 -29.15
N GLY A 217 -20.30 16.86 -28.86
CA GLY A 217 -20.23 18.29 -29.20
C GLY A 217 -19.01 18.73 -30.03
N ARG A 218 -18.26 17.79 -30.64
CA ARG A 218 -17.11 18.09 -31.51
C ARG A 218 -17.36 17.61 -32.94
#